data_AF-A0ABD3VIL8-F1
#
_entry.id   AF-A0ABD3VIL8-F1
#
_cell.length_a   1.000
_cell.length_b   1.000
_cell.length_c   1.000
_cell.angle_alpha   90.00
_cell.angle_beta   90.00
_cell.angle_gamma   90.00
#
_symmetry.space_group_name_H-M   'P 1'
#
loop_
_entity.id
_entity.type
_entity.pdbx_description
1 polymer ?
#
loop_
_entity_poly.entity_id
_entity_poly.type
_entity_poly.pdbx_seq_one_letter_code
_entity_poly.pdbx_strand_id
1 'polypeptide(L)'
;MWNSVFREHQQVSPMSLGFLQWDQHSEEQWGLGWREQAICNKCTCKSSMFNLFKEIVNKSPGRKAADINRGLQVGLTQVSIANAGLRKLLLSASIPAPSTKGMQKVSNKVLLRNCTRKYFGYEMSKTKAKTNKYCKGKST
;
A
#
# COMPACT_ATOMS: atom_id res chain seq x y z
N MET A 1 -11.84 2.89 -13.94
CA MET A 1 -11.66 4.31 -13.63
C MET A 1 -12.02 5.18 -14.82
N TRP A 2 -11.19 5.35 -15.85
CA TRP A 2 -11.53 6.26 -16.96
C TRP A 2 -12.89 5.98 -17.63
N ASN A 3 -13.21 4.71 -17.93
CA ASN A 3 -14.50 4.36 -18.51
C ASN A 3 -15.70 4.73 -17.62
N SER A 4 -15.56 4.71 -16.29
CA SER A 4 -16.63 5.15 -15.39
C SER A 4 -16.74 6.68 -15.38
N VAL A 5 -15.61 7.39 -15.36
CA VAL A 5 -15.57 8.86 -15.46
C VAL A 5 -16.21 9.34 -16.78
N PHE A 6 -15.90 8.72 -17.91
CA PHE A 6 -16.51 9.07 -19.19
C PHE A 6 -18.02 8.88 -19.20
N ARG A 7 -18.50 7.78 -18.59
CA ARG A 7 -19.94 7.51 -18.46
C ARG A 7 -20.62 8.53 -17.54
N GLU A 8 -20.02 8.85 -16.39
CA GLU A 8 -20.50 9.88 -15.46
C GLU A 8 -20.58 11.25 -16.17
N HIS A 9 -19.53 11.62 -16.90
CA HIS A 9 -19.48 12.87 -17.66
C HIS A 9 -20.57 12.93 -18.74
N GLN A 10 -20.78 11.84 -19.49
CA GLN A 10 -21.83 11.78 -20.51
C GLN A 10 -23.24 11.86 -19.90
N GLN A 11 -23.46 11.34 -18.69
CA GLN A 11 -24.73 11.46 -17.98
C GLN A 11 -24.99 12.89 -17.48
N VAL A 12 -23.96 13.56 -16.95
CA VAL A 12 -24.09 14.91 -16.39
C VAL A 12 -24.13 15.98 -17.48
N SER A 13 -23.32 15.82 -18.53
CA SER A 13 -23.21 16.79 -19.61
C SER A 13 -22.99 16.08 -20.95
N PRO A 14 -24.06 15.52 -21.57
CA PRO A 14 -23.95 14.76 -22.82
C PRO A 14 -23.46 15.59 -24.01
N MET A 15 -23.63 16.91 -23.96
CA MET A 15 -23.26 17.85 -25.03
C MET A 15 -21.90 18.52 -24.79
N SER A 16 -21.20 18.18 -23.70
CA SER A 16 -19.90 18.74 -23.39
C SER A 16 -18.85 18.29 -24.41
N LEU A 17 -18.26 19.26 -25.11
CA LEU A 17 -17.06 19.09 -25.95
C LEU A 17 -15.77 19.32 -25.14
N GLY A 18 -15.85 19.16 -23.81
CA GLY A 18 -14.73 19.35 -22.90
C GLY A 18 -13.84 18.12 -22.81
N PHE A 19 -12.60 18.32 -22.38
CA PHE A 19 -11.66 17.26 -22.10
C PHE A 19 -11.66 16.98 -20.60
N LEU A 20 -11.68 15.70 -20.25
CA LEU A 20 -11.48 15.26 -18.88
C LEU A 20 -9.98 15.23 -18.58
N GLN A 21 -9.62 15.83 -17.46
CA GLN A 21 -8.26 15.89 -16.94
C GLN A 21 -8.25 15.59 -15.44
N TRP A 22 -7.09 15.24 -14.90
CA TRP A 22 -6.94 15.07 -13.47
C TRP A 22 -6.99 16.41 -12.75
N ASP A 23 -7.70 16.44 -11.63
CA ASP A 23 -7.69 17.57 -10.70
C ASP A 23 -6.48 17.47 -9.78
N GLN A 24 -5.37 18.03 -10.24
CA GLN A 24 -4.12 18.05 -9.49
C GLN A 24 -4.22 18.88 -8.20
N HIS A 25 -5.17 19.82 -8.11
CA HIS A 25 -5.36 20.64 -6.90
C HIS A 25 -6.06 19.87 -5.78
N SER A 26 -6.94 18.94 -6.13
CA SER A 26 -7.67 18.09 -5.18
C SER A 26 -6.96 16.77 -4.90
N GLU A 27 -5.75 16.57 -5.41
CA GLU A 27 -4.98 15.33 -5.24
C GLU A 27 -4.71 15.04 -3.75
N GLU A 28 -5.05 13.83 -3.29
CA GLU A 28 -4.81 13.42 -1.91
C GLU A 28 -3.70 12.37 -1.83
N GLN A 29 -2.64 12.68 -1.07
CA GLN A 29 -1.61 11.72 -0.75
C GLN A 29 -1.92 10.92 0.53
N TRP A 30 -1.71 9.61 0.49
CA TRP A 30 -1.84 8.66 1.60
C TRP A 30 -0.60 7.79 1.75
N GLY A 31 0.39 8.32 2.45
CA GLY A 31 1.71 7.70 2.48
C GLY A 31 2.39 7.90 1.13
N LEU A 32 2.59 6.82 0.38
CA LEU A 32 3.09 6.80 -1.01
C LEU A 32 2.01 6.40 -2.02
N GLY A 33 0.74 6.42 -1.62
CA GLY A 33 -0.38 6.21 -2.53
C GLY A 33 -1.10 7.53 -2.79
N TRP A 34 -1.57 7.73 -4.02
CA TRP A 34 -2.32 8.92 -4.41
C TRP A 34 -3.78 8.60 -4.70
N ARG A 35 -4.64 9.59 -4.47
CA ARG A 35 -6.02 9.58 -4.93
C ARG A 35 -6.26 10.81 -5.77
N GLU A 36 -6.93 10.60 -6.89
CA GLU A 36 -7.22 11.65 -7.84
C GLU A 36 -8.70 11.63 -8.21
N GLN A 37 -9.18 12.81 -8.57
CA GLN A 37 -10.49 13.05 -9.14
C GLN A 37 -10.28 13.58 -10.55
N ALA A 38 -11.15 13.20 -11.48
CA ALA A 38 -11.17 13.79 -12.81
C ALA A 38 -12.17 14.95 -12.84
N ILE A 39 -11.79 16.02 -13.53
CA ILE A 39 -12.60 17.20 -13.80
C ILE A 39 -12.68 17.45 -15.29
N CYS A 40 -13.77 18.06 -15.73
CA CYS A 40 -13.87 18.57 -17.09
C CYS A 40 -13.42 20.03 -17.14
N ASN A 41 -12.72 20.42 -18.21
CA ASN A 41 -12.28 21.80 -18.39
C ASN A 41 -13.39 22.77 -18.87
N LYS A 42 -14.51 22.25 -19.37
CA LYS A 42 -15.63 23.06 -19.90
C LYS A 42 -16.92 22.97 -19.08
N CYS A 43 -17.16 21.86 -18.40
CA CYS A 43 -18.35 21.67 -17.57
C CYS A 43 -17.97 21.53 -16.10
N THR A 44 -18.96 21.64 -15.22
CA THR A 44 -18.78 21.54 -13.76
C THR A 44 -18.72 20.10 -13.25
N CYS A 45 -18.63 19.11 -14.15
CA CYS A 45 -18.56 17.71 -13.78
C CYS A 45 -17.26 17.41 -13.04
N LYS A 46 -17.40 16.79 -11.86
CA LYS A 46 -16.30 16.23 -11.08
C LYS A 46 -16.62 14.77 -10.77
N SER A 47 -15.68 13.87 -11.02
CA SER A 47 -15.89 12.44 -10.79
C SER A 47 -15.85 12.08 -9.30
N SER A 48 -16.09 10.82 -8.94
CA SER A 48 -15.66 10.34 -7.62
C SER A 48 -14.12 10.34 -7.46
N MET A 49 -13.62 10.30 -6.22
CA MET A 49 -12.19 10.15 -5.91
C MET A 49 -11.74 8.70 -6.08
N PHE A 50 -10.76 8.46 -6.95
CA PHE A 50 -10.22 7.13 -7.23
C PHE A 50 -8.87 6.93 -6.58
N ASN A 51 -8.65 5.73 -6.03
CA ASN A 51 -7.33 5.34 -5.54
C ASN A 51 -6.44 4.92 -6.72
N LEU A 52 -5.28 5.54 -6.86
CA LEU A 52 -4.23 5.13 -7.80
C LEU A 52 -3.34 4.01 -7.23
N PHE A 53 -3.78 3.38 -6.15
CA PHE A 53 -3.09 2.30 -5.46
C PHE A 53 -4.07 1.20 -5.07
N LYS A 54 -3.53 -0.01 -4.89
CA LYS A 54 -4.29 -1.12 -4.31
C LYS A 54 -4.39 -0.93 -2.80
N GLU A 55 -5.61 -1.04 -2.27
CA GLU A 55 -5.83 -1.03 -0.84
C GLU A 55 -5.52 -2.40 -0.21
N ILE A 56 -4.94 -2.39 0.98
CA ILE A 56 -4.79 -3.61 1.77
C ILE A 56 -6.14 -3.93 2.41
N VAL A 57 -6.70 -5.08 2.02
CA VAL A 57 -7.92 -5.62 2.63
C VAL A 57 -7.69 -5.80 4.13
N ASN A 58 -8.44 -5.08 4.94
CA ASN A 58 -8.43 -5.21 6.39
C ASN A 58 -9.85 -5.03 6.94
N LYS A 59 -10.14 -5.66 8.08
CA LYS A 59 -11.44 -5.55 8.76
C LYS A 59 -11.57 -4.29 9.62
N SER A 60 -10.50 -3.51 9.78
CA SER A 60 -10.52 -2.31 10.63
C SER A 60 -11.34 -1.19 9.97
N PRO A 61 -12.15 -0.46 10.75
CA PRO A 61 -12.88 0.70 10.23
C PRO A 61 -11.92 1.82 9.77
N GLY A 62 -12.37 2.64 8.82
CA GLY A 62 -11.64 3.78 8.29
C GLY A 62 -10.82 3.51 7.02
N ARG A 63 -10.04 4.53 6.62
CA ARG A 63 -9.26 4.55 5.38
C ARG A 63 -8.26 3.39 5.34
N LYS A 64 -8.31 2.60 4.27
CA LYS A 64 -7.41 1.46 4.11
C LYS A 64 -6.01 1.95 3.74
N ALA A 65 -5.00 1.20 4.15
CA ALA A 65 -3.61 1.53 3.83
C ALA A 65 -3.33 1.15 2.37
N ALA A 66 -2.55 1.98 1.67
CA ALA A 66 -2.02 1.62 0.37
C ALA A 66 -1.05 0.44 0.49
N ASP A 67 -1.15 -0.52 -0.42
CA ASP A 67 -0.31 -1.71 -0.44
C ASP A 67 1.18 -1.38 -0.59
N ILE A 68 1.48 -0.36 -1.41
CA ILE A 68 2.85 0.15 -1.59
C ILE A 68 3.51 0.56 -0.27
N ASN A 69 2.77 1.16 0.67
CA ASN A 69 3.31 1.55 1.97
C ASN A 69 3.82 0.34 2.75
N ARG A 70 3.13 -0.79 2.63
CA ARG A 70 3.49 -2.03 3.32
C ARG A 70 4.58 -2.78 2.58
N GLY A 71 4.49 -2.89 1.26
CA GLY A 71 5.52 -3.51 0.42
C GLY A 71 6.88 -2.84 0.62
N LEU A 72 6.93 -1.51 0.63
CA LEU A 72 8.16 -0.78 0.88
C LEU A 72 8.74 -1.07 2.27
N GLN A 73 7.90 -1.11 3.31
CA GLN A 73 8.34 -1.43 4.66
C GLN A 73 8.84 -2.88 4.79
N VAL A 74 8.28 -3.82 4.04
CA VAL A 74 8.82 -5.18 3.95
C VAL A 74 10.21 -5.16 3.32
N GLY A 75 10.40 -4.42 2.23
CA GLY A 75 11.72 -4.22 1.61
C GLY A 75 12.74 -3.60 2.57
N LEU A 76 12.33 -2.58 3.34
CA LEU A 76 13.19 -1.96 4.35
C LEU A 76 13.65 -2.92 5.45
N THR A 77 12.94 -4.03 5.72
CA THR A 77 13.44 -5.03 6.69
C THR A 77 14.62 -5.86 6.16
N GLN A 78 14.90 -5.78 4.86
CA GLN A 78 15.98 -6.52 4.20
C GLN A 78 17.19 -5.64 3.88
N VAL A 79 17.07 -4.32 4.03
CA VAL A 79 18.14 -3.34 3.75
C VAL A 79 18.44 -2.51 5.01
N SER A 80 19.66 -2.02 5.13
CA SER A 80 20.09 -1.18 6.26
C SER A 80 19.65 0.28 6.11
N ILE A 81 18.41 0.53 5.67
CA ILE A 81 17.85 1.88 5.50
C ILE A 81 16.75 2.10 6.55
N ALA A 82 17.01 3.02 7.47
CA ALA A 82 15.99 3.46 8.43
C ALA A 82 14.92 4.34 7.76
N ASN A 83 13.75 4.46 8.38
CA ASN A 83 12.66 5.34 7.92
C ASN A 83 13.11 6.79 7.66
N ALA A 84 14.02 7.31 8.50
CA ALA A 84 14.60 8.64 8.31
C ALA A 84 15.46 8.73 7.03
N GLY A 85 16.25 7.69 6.73
CA GLY A 85 17.03 7.59 5.51
C GLY A 85 16.14 7.52 4.27
N LEU A 86 15.10 6.69 4.31
CA LEU A 86 14.12 6.62 3.21
C LEU A 86 13.44 7.97 2.97
N ARG A 87 13.05 8.70 4.02
CA ARG A 87 12.48 10.05 3.87
C ARG A 87 13.43 11.00 3.16
N LYS A 88 14.73 10.96 3.49
CA LYS A 88 15.74 11.77 2.79
C LYS A 88 15.81 11.40 1.32
N LEU A 89 15.84 10.11 0.98
CA LEU A 89 15.85 9.64 -0.41
C LEU A 89 14.64 10.11 -1.20
N LEU A 90 13.43 10.02 -0.61
CA LEU A 90 12.21 10.49 -1.25
C LEU A 90 12.25 12.00 -1.51
N LEU A 91 12.68 12.79 -0.52
CA LEU A 91 12.81 14.23 -0.69
C LEU A 91 13.85 14.60 -1.75
N SER A 92 14.97 13.88 -1.82
CA SER A 92 15.99 14.07 -2.87
C SER A 92 15.49 13.74 -4.26
N ALA A 93 14.53 12.80 -4.38
CA ALA A 93 13.88 12.44 -5.64
C ALA A 93 12.67 13.33 -5.97
N SER A 94 12.47 14.44 -5.24
CA SER A 94 11.29 15.31 -5.39
C SER A 94 9.95 14.60 -5.15
N ILE A 95 9.95 13.51 -4.38
CA ILE A 95 8.75 12.77 -3.99
C ILE A 95 8.30 13.24 -2.60
N PRO A 96 7.04 13.68 -2.42
CA PRO A 96 6.54 14.10 -1.13
C PRO A 96 6.60 12.95 -0.12
N ALA A 97 7.36 13.15 0.96
CA ALA A 97 7.70 12.08 1.88
C ALA A 97 6.59 11.83 2.92
N PRO A 98 6.20 10.55 3.14
CA PRO A 98 5.13 10.20 4.07
C PRO A 98 5.53 10.47 5.51
N SER A 99 4.57 10.84 6.37
CA SER A 99 4.84 11.22 7.76
C SER A 99 5.65 10.16 8.54
N THR A 100 6.58 10.61 9.38
CA THR A 100 7.42 9.74 10.23
C THR A 100 6.57 8.82 11.11
N LYS A 101 5.53 9.36 11.74
CA LYS A 101 4.56 8.61 12.56
C LYS A 101 3.81 7.56 11.73
N GLY A 102 3.42 7.89 10.49
CA GLY A 102 2.79 6.96 9.56
C GLY A 102 3.71 5.80 9.19
N MET A 103 4.94 6.09 8.82
CA MET A 103 5.95 5.08 8.49
C MET A 103 6.24 4.16 9.69
N GLN A 104 6.39 4.71 10.90
CA GLN A 104 6.62 3.90 12.09
C GLN A 104 5.46 2.94 12.38
N LYS A 105 4.20 3.40 12.22
CA LYS A 105 3.02 2.54 12.37
C LYS A 105 3.03 1.37 11.39
N VAL A 106 3.42 1.60 10.14
CA VAL A 106 3.49 0.52 9.14
C VAL A 106 4.66 -0.41 9.42
N SER A 107 5.82 0.11 9.81
CA SER A 107 6.99 -0.67 10.21
C SER A 107 6.66 -1.63 11.35
N ASN A 108 6.00 -1.16 12.41
CA ASN A 108 5.57 -2.00 13.53
C ASN A 108 4.64 -3.14 13.07
N LYS A 109 3.73 -2.90 12.11
CA LYS A 109 2.85 -3.94 11.53
C LYS A 109 3.62 -4.98 10.71
N VAL A 110 4.71 -4.59 10.06
CA VAL A 110 5.56 -5.52 9.30
C VAL A 110 6.43 -6.34 10.25
N LEU A 111 7.05 -5.71 11.25
CA LEU A 111 7.83 -6.38 12.28
C LEU A 111 7.01 -7.43 13.02
N LEU A 112 5.78 -7.12 13.44
CA LEU A 112 4.89 -8.10 14.07
C LEU A 112 4.62 -9.32 13.16
N ARG A 113 4.39 -9.12 11.86
CA ARG A 113 4.20 -10.24 10.91
C ARG A 113 5.48 -11.04 10.66
N ASN A 114 6.64 -10.39 10.60
CA ASN A 114 7.91 -11.07 10.39
C ASN A 114 8.34 -11.83 11.66
N CYS A 115 8.05 -11.27 12.84
CA CYS A 115 8.20 -11.89 14.13
C CYS A 115 7.33 -13.15 14.19
N THR A 116 6.02 -13.05 13.98
CA THR A 116 5.15 -14.25 14.01
C THR A 116 5.55 -15.30 12.97
N ARG A 117 5.98 -14.91 11.76
CA ARG A 117 6.48 -15.87 10.75
C ARG A 117 7.79 -16.54 11.16
N LYS A 118 8.73 -15.82 11.78
CA LYS A 118 9.97 -16.40 12.32
C LYS A 118 9.68 -17.30 13.52
N TYR A 119 8.80 -16.91 14.43
CA TYR A 119 8.41 -17.73 15.59
C TYR A 119 7.64 -19.00 15.15
N PHE A 120 6.71 -18.91 14.19
CA PHE A 120 6.07 -20.10 13.61
C PHE A 120 7.07 -21.00 12.87
N GLY A 121 8.00 -20.43 12.10
CA GLY A 121 9.07 -21.20 11.45
C GLY A 121 10.04 -21.85 12.43
N TYR A 122 10.31 -21.18 13.56
CA TYR A 122 11.13 -21.68 14.67
C TYR A 122 10.41 -22.79 15.47
N GLU A 123 9.10 -22.66 15.70
CA GLU A 123 8.30 -23.71 16.34
C GLU A 123 8.08 -24.93 15.42
N MET A 124 7.89 -24.72 14.11
CA MET A 124 7.82 -25.81 13.12
C MET A 124 9.17 -26.53 12.93
N SER A 125 10.30 -25.82 13.03
CA SER A 125 11.63 -26.45 12.99
C SER A 125 11.96 -27.19 14.29
N LYS A 126 11.51 -26.70 15.46
CA LYS A 126 11.61 -27.45 16.72
C LYS A 126 10.72 -28.69 16.78
N THR A 127 9.52 -28.65 16.20
CA THR A 127 8.65 -29.84 16.10
C THR A 127 9.19 -30.88 15.13
N LYS A 128 9.77 -30.47 13.99
CA LYS A 128 10.50 -31.39 13.08
C LYS A 128 11.80 -31.95 13.68
N ALA A 129 12.46 -31.21 14.58
CA ALA A 129 13.65 -31.70 15.29
C ALA A 129 13.31 -32.74 16.39
N LYS A 130 12.08 -32.73 16.92
CA LYS A 130 11.61 -33.73 17.91
C LYS A 130 11.07 -35.02 17.28
N THR A 131 10.57 -34.98 16.05
CA THR A 131 10.04 -36.18 15.37
C THR A 131 11.11 -37.04 14.69
N ASN A 132 12.35 -36.56 14.52
CA ASN A 132 13.42 -37.31 13.86
C ASN A 132 14.34 -38.10 14.82
N LYS A 133 13.95 -38.26 16.09
CA LYS A 133 14.70 -39.07 17.08
C LYS A 133 14.12 -40.47 17.33
N TYR A 134 12.97 -40.81 16.75
CA TYR A 134 12.29 -42.10 16.97
C TYR A 134 12.26 -43.05 15.76
N CYS A 135 12.94 -42.73 14.65
CA CYS A 135 12.99 -43.59 13.45
C CYS A 135 14.42 -43.99 13.07
N LYS A 136 15.27 -44.33 14.05
CA LYS A 136 16.52 -45.07 13.80
C LYS A 136 16.66 -46.18 14.84
N GLY A 137 16.18 -47.38 14.48
CA GLY A 137 16.38 -48.57 15.29
C GLY A 137 15.45 -49.71 14.92
N LYS A 138 15.78 -50.42 13.83
CA LYS A 138 15.83 -51.90 13.76
C LYS A 138 16.05 -52.33 12.31
N SER A 139 17.32 -52.52 11.98
CA SER A 139 17.78 -53.44 10.96
C SER A 139 17.78 -54.85 11.55
N THR A 140 17.00 -55.75 10.95
CA THR A 140 17.27 -57.18 10.76
C THR A 140 16.30 -57.66 9.69
#